data_AF-A0A7X8IKK6-F1
#
_entry.id   AF-A0A7X8IKK6-F1
#
_cell.length_a   1.000
_cell.length_b   1.000
_cell.length_c   1.000
_cell.angle_alpha   90.00
_cell.angle_beta   90.00
_cell.angle_gamma   90.00
#
_symmetry.space_group_name_H-M   'P 1'
#
loop_
_entity.id
_entity.type
_entity.pdbx_description
1 polymer ?
#
loop_
_entity_poly.entity_id
_entity_poly.type
_entity_poly.pdbx_seq_one_letter_code
_entity_poly.pdbx_strand_id
1 'polypeptide(L)'
;MDTVTSEVIQIGELVYSIAGRDAGNCYLVLYIDADSYLRIVDGKVRKVDNPKRKSQKHVRRTGLISEGIAEKLGRNKRPTNAEIREAITELAVFLEGAWGNKEVGIT
;
A
#
# COMPACT_ATOMS: atom_id res chain seq x y z
N MET A 1 12.78 -16.54 -10.73
CA MET A 1 12.31 -15.34 -10.00
C MET A 1 11.28 -15.84 -9.02
N ASP A 2 11.69 -16.09 -7.79
CA ASP A 2 10.79 -16.59 -6.76
C ASP A 2 9.91 -15.43 -6.30
N THR A 3 8.66 -15.37 -6.75
CA THR A 3 7.62 -14.56 -6.11
C THR A 3 7.27 -15.21 -4.78
N VAL A 4 8.17 -15.06 -3.81
CA VAL A 4 7.87 -15.41 -2.42
C VAL A 4 6.79 -14.43 -1.97
N THR A 5 5.53 -14.87 -1.98
CA THR A 5 4.45 -14.16 -1.31
C THR A 5 4.72 -14.28 0.19
N SER A 6 5.50 -13.35 0.71
CA SER A 6 5.83 -13.24 2.13
C SER A 6 4.52 -13.02 2.92
N GLU A 7 4.32 -13.71 4.04
CA GLU A 7 3.11 -13.56 4.87
C GLU A 7 3.09 -12.27 5.71
N VAL A 8 4.17 -11.48 5.67
CA VAL A 8 4.34 -10.23 6.43
C VAL A 8 4.16 -9.00 5.56
N ILE A 9 3.51 -7.95 6.11
CA ILE A 9 3.36 -6.65 5.43
C ILE A 9 4.73 -6.03 5.17
N GLN A 10 4.95 -5.48 3.98
CA GLN A 10 6.22 -4.86 3.60
C GLN A 10 6.10 -3.36 3.31
N ILE A 11 7.22 -2.65 3.42
CA ILE A 11 7.35 -1.27 2.96
C ILE A 11 7.19 -1.23 1.44
N GLY A 12 6.45 -0.25 0.93
CA GLY A 12 6.09 -0.13 -0.47
C GLY A 12 4.94 -1.05 -0.89
N GLU A 13 4.35 -1.84 0.01
CA GLU A 13 3.23 -2.71 -0.32
C GLU A 13 1.93 -1.91 -0.51
N LEU A 14 1.17 -2.22 -1.56
CA LEU A 14 -0.19 -1.75 -1.75
C LEU A 14 -1.13 -2.54 -0.83
N VAL A 15 -1.96 -1.83 -0.09
CA VAL A 15 -2.88 -2.45 0.86
C VAL A 15 -4.25 -1.78 0.82
N TYR A 16 -5.30 -2.55 1.11
CA TYR A 16 -6.66 -2.04 1.25
C TYR A 16 -7.03 -1.87 2.71
N SER A 17 -7.65 -0.74 3.03
CA SER A 17 -8.34 -0.58 4.31
C SER A 17 -9.64 -1.40 4.31
N ILE A 18 -9.83 -2.26 5.30
CA ILE A 18 -11.04 -3.10 5.45
C ILE A 18 -11.98 -2.65 6.57
N ALA A 19 -11.59 -1.62 7.34
CA ALA A 19 -12.41 -1.13 8.46
C ALA A 19 -12.19 0.37 8.72
N GLY A 20 -13.22 1.01 9.29
CA GLY A 20 -13.24 2.45 9.61
C GLY A 20 -13.74 3.32 8.46
N ARG A 21 -13.65 4.66 8.62
CA ARG A 21 -14.20 5.65 7.68
C ARG A 21 -13.68 5.50 6.24
N ASP A 22 -12.51 4.91 6.07
CA ASP A 22 -11.81 4.72 4.79
C ASP A 22 -11.84 3.26 4.31
N ALA A 23 -12.76 2.43 4.79
CA ALA A 23 -12.94 1.09 4.25
C ALA A 23 -13.14 1.13 2.72
N GLY A 24 -12.49 0.20 2.01
CA GLY A 24 -12.48 0.13 0.55
C GLY A 24 -11.35 0.92 -0.13
N ASN A 25 -10.73 1.90 0.55
CA ASN A 25 -9.63 2.67 -0.04
C ASN A 25 -8.30 1.90 -0.01
N CYS A 26 -7.48 2.11 -1.04
CA CYS A 26 -6.12 1.58 -1.13
C CYS A 26 -5.06 2.61 -0.73
N TYR A 27 -3.94 2.12 -0.21
CA TYR A 27 -2.82 2.93 0.26
C TYR A 27 -1.50 2.20 0.06
N LEU A 28 -0.39 2.94 0.01
CA LEU A 28 0.96 2.40 0.12
C LEU A 28 1.45 2.45 1.57
N VAL A 29 2.16 1.40 2.01
CA VAL A 29 2.86 1.35 3.29
C VAL A 29 4.21 2.07 3.19
N LEU A 30 4.41 3.16 3.94
CA LEU A 30 5.70 3.84 4.04
C LEU A 30 6.60 3.26 5.12
N TYR A 31 6.02 2.98 6.28
CA TYR A 31 6.74 2.51 7.47
C TYR A 31 5.88 1.55 8.27
N ILE A 32 6.55 0.67 9.00
CA ILE A 32 5.95 -0.30 9.91
C ILE A 32 6.44 0.07 11.31
N ASP A 33 5.52 0.49 12.18
CA ASP A 33 5.80 0.80 13.57
C ASP A 33 5.83 -0.51 14.39
N ALA A 34 6.62 -0.55 15.47
CA ALA A 34 6.78 -1.75 16.32
C ALA A 34 5.46 -2.29 16.91
N ASP A 35 4.49 -1.40 17.17
CA ASP A 35 3.21 -1.74 17.83
C ASP A 35 2.15 -2.34 16.88
N SER A 36 2.55 -3.00 15.79
CA SER A 36 1.62 -3.50 14.76
C SER A 36 0.77 -2.41 14.09
N TYR A 37 1.34 -1.21 13.94
CA TYR A 37 0.76 -0.12 13.18
C TYR A 37 1.57 0.15 11.92
N LEU A 38 0.90 0.69 10.91
CA LEU A 38 1.46 1.08 9.64
C LEU A 38 1.31 2.59 9.45
N ARG A 39 2.25 3.17 8.72
CA ARG A 39 2.15 4.52 8.18
C ARG A 39 1.80 4.42 6.70
N ILE A 40 0.54 4.69 6.38
CA ILE A 40 0.01 4.50 5.02
C ILE A 40 -0.34 5.84 4.34
N VAL A 41 -0.18 5.89 3.02
CA VAL A 41 -0.39 7.10 2.20
C VAL A 41 -1.09 6.82 0.88
N ASP A 42 -1.81 7.82 0.38
CA ASP A 42 -2.44 7.83 -0.95
C ASP A 42 -1.91 8.95 -1.86
N GLY A 43 -1.05 9.83 -1.32
CA GLY A 43 -0.49 10.98 -2.05
C GLY A 43 -1.52 12.07 -2.40
N LYS A 44 -2.77 11.95 -1.96
CA LYS A 44 -3.87 12.91 -2.19
C LYS A 44 -4.31 13.53 -0.86
N VAL A 45 -5.02 12.76 -0.04
CA VAL A 45 -5.55 13.16 1.27
C VAL A 45 -4.54 12.82 2.36
N ARG A 46 -3.90 11.65 2.27
CA ARG A 46 -2.84 11.18 3.16
C ARG A 46 -1.51 11.27 2.41
N LYS A 47 -0.89 12.45 2.56
CA LYS A 47 0.41 12.80 1.96
C LYS A 47 1.56 12.16 2.72
N VAL A 48 2.73 12.09 2.07
CA VAL A 48 3.98 11.59 2.68
C VAL A 48 4.39 12.38 3.95
N ASP A 49 3.99 13.65 4.04
CA ASP A 49 4.20 14.49 5.23
C ASP A 49 3.22 14.23 6.37
N ASN A 50 2.05 13.68 6.06
CA ASN A 50 1.01 13.41 7.04
C ASN A 50 0.44 12.00 6.82
N PRO A 51 1.27 10.96 7.00
CA PRO A 51 0.85 9.59 6.78
C PRO A 51 -0.18 9.18 7.81
N LYS A 52 -1.14 8.35 7.38
CA LYS A 52 -2.15 7.83 8.28
C LYS A 52 -1.57 6.69 9.11
N ARG A 53 -1.73 6.76 10.43
CA ARG A 53 -1.50 5.62 11.32
C ARG A 53 -2.67 4.65 11.20
N LYS A 54 -2.41 3.42 10.77
CA LYS A 54 -3.43 2.36 10.58
C LYS A 54 -2.99 1.09 11.28
N SER A 55 -3.89 0.41 12.00
CA SER A 55 -3.56 -0.88 12.60
C SER A 55 -3.50 -1.97 11.53
N GLN A 56 -2.52 -2.87 11.61
CA GLN A 56 -2.35 -3.96 10.64
C GLN A 56 -3.61 -4.84 10.53
N LYS A 57 -4.33 -5.07 11.63
CA LYS A 57 -5.59 -5.86 11.63
C LYS A 57 -6.74 -5.24 10.83
N HIS A 58 -6.65 -3.96 10.47
CA HIS A 58 -7.66 -3.24 9.69
C HIS A 58 -7.24 -3.07 8.22
N VAL A 59 -6.29 -3.88 7.78
CA VAL A 59 -5.70 -3.80 6.46
C VAL A 59 -5.70 -5.19 5.83
N ARG A 60 -6.10 -5.25 4.56
CA ARG A 60 -5.93 -6.42 3.70
C ARG A 60 -4.75 -6.19 2.76
N ARG A 61 -3.82 -7.14 2.77
CA ARG A 61 -2.64 -7.16 1.92
C ARG A 61 -2.97 -7.49 0.48
N THR A 62 -2.16 -6.98 -0.44
CA THR A 62 -2.21 -7.39 -1.85
C THR A 62 -0.99 -8.20 -2.25
N GLY A 63 0.11 -8.13 -1.47
CA GLY A 63 1.40 -8.71 -1.85
C GLY A 63 2.11 -7.96 -2.98
N LEU A 64 1.51 -6.91 -3.54
CA LEU A 64 2.12 -6.09 -4.58
C LEU A 64 2.94 -4.98 -3.97
N ILE A 65 4.21 -4.88 -4.35
CA ILE A 65 5.17 -3.93 -3.81
C ILE A 65 5.62 -2.98 -4.91
N SER A 66 5.61 -1.68 -4.62
CA SER A 66 6.29 -0.70 -5.45
C SER A 66 7.77 -0.69 -5.08
N GLU A 67 8.58 -1.43 -5.83
CA GLU A 67 10.02 -1.56 -5.60
C GLU A 67 10.73 -0.20 -5.60
N GLY A 68 10.36 0.70 -6.53
CA GLY A 68 10.94 2.04 -6.60
C GLY A 68 10.66 2.89 -5.35
N ILE A 69 9.48 2.74 -4.74
CA ILE A 69 9.14 3.40 -3.48
C ILE A 69 9.88 2.74 -2.32
N ALA A 70 9.90 1.41 -2.26
CA ALA A 70 10.58 0.64 -1.22
C ALA A 70 12.08 0.94 -1.18
N GLU A 71 12.77 0.92 -2.34
CA GLU A 71 14.18 1.24 -2.47
C GLU A 71 14.48 2.68 -2.04
N LYS A 72 13.63 3.64 -2.44
CA LYS A 72 13.79 5.05 -2.06
C LYS A 72 13.69 5.24 -0.55
N LEU A 73 12.70 4.62 0.07
CA LEU A 73 12.53 4.65 1.54
C LEU A 73 13.69 3.94 2.25
N GLY A 74 14.17 2.81 1.73
CA GLY A 74 15.33 2.09 2.25
C GLY A 74 16.63 2.90 2.19
N ARG A 75 16.74 3.84 1.24
CA ARG A 75 17.82 4.83 1.15
C ARG A 75 17.59 6.08 2.00
N ASN A 76 16.62 6.06 2.92
CA ASN A 76 16.19 7.22 3.71
C ASN A 76 15.79 8.44 2.87
N LYS A 77 15.40 8.23 1.61
CA LYS A 77 14.87 9.29 0.75
C LYS A 77 13.35 9.31 0.84
N ARG A 78 12.79 10.51 0.74
CA ARG A 78 11.35 10.71 0.79
C ARG A 78 10.75 10.66 -0.61
N PRO A 79 9.78 9.76 -0.89
CA PRO A 79 9.02 9.82 -2.13
C PRO A 79 8.17 11.08 -2.20
N THR A 80 7.86 11.53 -3.42
CA THR A 80 6.91 12.62 -3.63
C THR A 80 5.47 12.10 -3.63
N ASN A 81 4.51 12.98 -3.36
CA ASN A 81 3.09 12.64 -3.47
C ASN A 81 2.68 12.26 -4.92
N ALA A 82 3.43 12.69 -5.93
CA ALA A 82 3.18 12.28 -7.31
C ALA A 82 3.60 10.82 -7.54
N GLU A 83 4.80 10.46 -7.10
CA GLU A 83 5.33 9.09 -7.19
C GLU A 83 4.44 8.08 -6.44
N ILE A 84 3.90 8.46 -5.28
CA ILE A 84 2.94 7.62 -4.55
C ILE A 84 1.67 7.37 -5.36
N ARG A 85 1.12 8.41 -6.01
CA ARG A 85 -0.11 8.27 -6.82
C ARG A 85 0.13 7.43 -8.07
N GLU A 86 1.28 7.61 -8.71
CA GLU A 86 1.71 6.82 -9.86
C GLU A 86 1.85 5.34 -9.48
N ALA A 87 2.62 5.04 -8.42
CA ALA A 87 2.80 3.68 -7.93
C ALA A 87 1.48 2.99 -7.55
N ILE A 88 0.56 3.69 -6.86
CA ILE A 88 -0.77 3.12 -6.55
C ILE A 88 -1.54 2.81 -7.82
N THR A 89 -1.49 3.69 -8.83
CA THR A 89 -2.21 3.50 -10.09
C THR A 89 -1.66 2.30 -10.84
N GLU A 90 -0.34 2.19 -10.98
CA GLU A 90 0.32 1.07 -11.64
C GLU A 90 -0.01 -0.27 -10.97
N LEU A 91 0.12 -0.34 -9.65
CA LEU A 91 -0.16 -1.57 -8.89
C LEU A 91 -1.65 -1.93 -8.91
N ALA A 92 -2.55 -0.94 -8.87
CA ALA A 92 -3.99 -1.20 -8.96
C ALA A 92 -4.38 -1.73 -10.35
N VAL A 93 -3.86 -1.13 -11.43
CA VAL A 93 -4.07 -1.61 -12.81
C VAL A 93 -3.51 -3.02 -12.97
N PHE A 94 -2.32 -3.29 -12.42
CA PHE A 94 -1.74 -4.63 -12.43
C PHE A 94 -2.63 -5.63 -11.69
N LEU A 95 -3.15 -5.27 -10.51
CA LEU A 95 -4.05 -6.12 -9.73
C LEU A 95 -5.34 -6.45 -10.50
N GLU A 96 -5.96 -5.43 -11.11
CA GLU A 96 -7.16 -5.58 -11.94
C GLU A 96 -6.91 -6.46 -13.17
N GLY A 97 -5.75 -6.29 -13.82
CA GLY A 97 -5.35 -7.09 -14.99
C GLY A 97 -4.99 -8.54 -14.65
N ALA A 98 -4.33 -8.78 -13.51
CA ALA A 98 -3.96 -10.11 -13.06
C ALA A 98 -5.17 -10.93 -12.58
N TRP A 99 -6.22 -10.27 -12.11
CA TRP A 99 -7.43 -10.91 -11.56
C TRP A 99 -8.62 -10.92 -12.53
N GLY A 100 -8.40 -10.56 -13.80
CA GLY A 100 -9.34 -10.63 -14.93
C GLY A 100 -10.81 -10.92 -14.59
N ASN A 101 -11.63 -9.88 -14.44
CA ASN A 101 -13.10 -9.94 -14.38
C ASN A 101 -13.73 -11.06 -13.52
N LYS A 102 -13.10 -11.45 -12.40
CA LYS A 102 -13.80 -12.20 -11.35
C LYS A 102 -13.94 -11.33 -10.11
N GLU A 103 -15.11 -10.70 -10.03
CA GLU A 103 -15.78 -10.26 -8.81
C GLU A 103 -14.86 -9.74 -7.71
N VAL A 104 -14.45 -8.47 -7.83
CA VAL A 104 -14.06 -7.72 -6.64
C VAL A 104 -15.34 -7.42 -5.88
N GLY A 105 -15.79 -8.40 -5.09
CA GLY A 105 -16.86 -8.26 -4.11
C GLY A 105 -16.44 -7.24 -3.07
N ILE A 106 -16.64 -5.96 -3.40
CA ILE A 106 -16.78 -4.89 -2.43
C ILE A 106 -18.28 -4.67 -2.33
N THR A 107 -18.93 -5.47 -1.49
CA THR A 107 -20.24 -5.16 -0.88
C THR A 107 -20.02 -5.01 0.61
#